data_AF-A0A2I0QP82-F1
#
_entry.id   AF-A0A2I0QP82-F1
#
_cell.length_a   1.000
_cell.length_b   1.000
_cell.length_c   1.000
_cell.angle_alpha   90.00
_cell.angle_beta   90.00
_cell.angle_gamma   90.00
#
_symmetry.space_group_name_H-M   'P 1'
#
loop_
_entity.id
_entity.type
_entity.pdbx_description
1 polymer ?
#
loop_
_entity_poly.entity_id
_entity_poly.type
_entity_poly.pdbx_seq_one_letter_code
_entity_poly.pdbx_strand_id
1 'polypeptide(L)'
;MLLKNGKIFYNGKFANLDIEIDDETGKILKIDRIDEISAGNKGGKILNLSKKVIIPGAIDAHVHFRDFEQAYKEDFLSGSRAAVNGGIT
;
A
#
# COMPACT_ATOMS: atom_id res chain seq x y z
N MET A 1 5.87 1.21 -10.48
CA MET A 1 6.36 0.14 -9.59
C MET A 1 5.62 -1.17 -9.85
N LEU A 2 6.30 -2.31 -9.70
CA LEU A 2 5.72 -3.65 -9.80
C LEU A 2 5.95 -4.43 -8.50
N LEU A 3 4.87 -4.87 -7.86
CA LEU A 3 4.90 -5.73 -6.67
C LEU A 3 4.80 -7.19 -7.12
N LYS A 4 5.85 -8.00 -6.93
CA LYS A 4 5.88 -9.41 -7.38
C LYS A 4 5.91 -10.43 -6.26
N ASN A 5 5.42 -11.63 -6.55
CA ASN A 5 5.55 -12.84 -5.70
C ASN A 5 4.92 -12.72 -4.31
N GLY A 6 4.03 -11.75 -4.12
CA GLY A 6 3.24 -11.60 -2.90
C GLY A 6 1.98 -12.47 -2.95
N LYS A 7 1.42 -12.76 -1.77
CA LYS A 7 0.08 -13.35 -1.66
C LYS A 7 -0.94 -12.23 -1.50
N ILE A 8 -1.73 -11.94 -2.53
CA ILE A 8 -2.64 -10.79 -2.59
C ILE A 8 -4.04 -11.22 -2.18
N PHE A 9 -4.71 -10.45 -1.31
CA PHE A 9 -6.15 -10.55 -1.10
C PHE A 9 -6.88 -9.75 -2.18
N TYR A 10 -7.58 -10.46 -3.07
CA TYR A 10 -8.28 -9.86 -4.21
C TYR A 10 -9.59 -10.63 -4.49
N ASN A 11 -10.68 -9.90 -4.68
CA ASN A 11 -12.03 -10.45 -4.92
C ASN A 11 -12.43 -11.54 -3.89
N GLY A 12 -12.21 -11.25 -2.60
CA GLY A 12 -12.64 -12.11 -1.49
C GLY A 12 -11.77 -13.34 -1.22
N LYS A 13 -10.63 -13.50 -1.91
CA LYS A 13 -9.73 -14.64 -1.74
C LYS A 13 -8.26 -14.25 -1.83
N PHE A 14 -7.38 -15.09 -1.30
CA PHE A 14 -5.96 -14.93 -1.51
C PHE A 14 -5.50 -15.62 -2.81
N ALA A 15 -4.67 -14.93 -3.60
CA ALA A 15 -4.09 -15.44 -4.83
C ALA A 15 -2.62 -15.02 -4.99
N ASN A 16 -1.86 -15.83 -5.73
CA ASN A 16 -0.51 -15.48 -6.16
C ASN A 16 -0.61 -14.72 -7.48
N LEU A 17 -0.64 -13.39 -7.38
CA LEU A 17 -0.71 -12.43 -8.48
C LEU A 17 0.35 -11.35 -8.21
N ASP A 18 0.52 -10.44 -9.17
CA ASP A 18 1.36 -9.26 -9.07
C ASP A 18 0.49 -8.00 -9.17
N ILE A 19 1.00 -6.86 -8.69
CA ILE A 19 0.33 -5.55 -8.79
C ILE A 19 1.25 -4.56 -9.48
N GLU A 20 0.80 -3.99 -10.58
CA GLU A 20 1.45 -2.85 -11.21
C GLU A 20 0.81 -1.55 -10.73
N ILE A 21 1.64 -0.63 -10.28
CA ILE A 21 1.27 0.69 -9.76
C ILE A 21 1.98 1.74 -10.62
N ASP A 22 1.25 2.77 -11.00
CA ASP A 22 1.78 3.99 -11.62
C ASP A 22 2.56 4.80 -10.56
N ASP A 23 3.85 5.01 -10.76
CA ASP A 23 4.70 5.72 -9.80
C ASP A 23 4.42 7.24 -9.75
N GLU A 24 3.81 7.81 -10.79
CA GLU A 24 3.46 9.24 -10.81
C GLU A 24 2.11 9.49 -10.13
N THR A 25 1.11 8.63 -10.41
CA THR A 25 -0.26 8.84 -9.90
C THR A 25 -0.59 8.06 -8.64
N GLY A 26 0.21 7.05 -8.29
CA GLY A 26 -0.05 6.12 -7.19
C GLY A 26 -1.21 5.15 -7.45
N LYS A 27 -1.80 5.15 -8.65
CA LYS A 27 -2.94 4.30 -8.99
C LYS A 27 -2.50 2.89 -9.33
N ILE A 28 -3.33 1.91 -8.95
CA ILE A 28 -3.18 0.53 -9.41
C ILE A 28 -3.56 0.49 -10.90
N LEU A 29 -2.62 0.07 -11.73
CA LEU A 29 -2.82 -0.09 -13.18
C LEU A 29 -3.35 -1.47 -13.51
N LYS A 30 -2.82 -2.52 -12.86
CA LYS A 30 -3.14 -3.91 -13.16
C LYS A 30 -2.93 -4.82 -11.95
N ILE A 31 -3.80 -5.82 -11.80
CA ILE A 31 -3.64 -6.94 -10.86
C ILE A 31 -3.80 -8.23 -11.65
N ASP A 32 -2.69 -8.92 -11.92
CA ASP A 32 -2.65 -10.15 -12.72
C ASP A 32 -1.30 -10.87 -12.53
N ARG A 33 -1.04 -11.96 -13.25
CA ARG A 33 0.34 -12.43 -13.47
C ARG A 33 1.01 -11.50 -14.48
N ILE A 34 2.09 -10.84 -14.09
CA ILE A 34 2.72 -9.79 -14.89
C ILE A 34 4.16 -10.17 -15.17
N ASP A 35 4.49 -10.52 -16.42
CA ASP A 35 5.87 -10.85 -16.80
C ASP A 35 6.71 -9.59 -17.02
N GLU A 36 6.13 -8.57 -17.66
CA GLU A 36 6.78 -7.30 -18.03
C GLU A 36 5.96 -6.08 -17.55
N ILE A 37 6.67 -4.98 -17.24
CA ILE A 37 6.06 -3.71 -16.83
C ILE A 37 5.44 -3.01 -18.06
N SER A 38 4.30 -2.35 -17.88
CA SER A 38 3.62 -1.63 -18.96
C SER A 38 4.49 -0.51 -19.54
N ALA A 39 4.47 -0.33 -20.87
CA ALA A 39 5.35 0.62 -21.59
C ALA A 39 5.25 2.10 -21.14
N GLY A 40 4.16 2.47 -20.45
CA GLY A 40 3.96 3.80 -19.86
C GLY A 40 4.54 3.98 -18.46
N ASN A 41 4.85 2.89 -17.74
CA ASN A 41 5.38 2.91 -16.38
C ASN A 41 6.93 2.90 -16.41
N LYS A 42 7.48 3.98 -16.98
CA LYS A 42 8.92 4.12 -17.25
C LYS A 42 9.68 4.35 -15.94
N GLY A 43 10.45 3.35 -15.52
CA GLY A 43 11.27 3.42 -14.31
C GLY A 43 10.81 2.50 -13.17
N GLY A 44 9.75 1.71 -13.40
CA GLY A 44 9.07 0.94 -12.37
C GLY A 44 10.01 0.04 -11.57
N LYS A 45 10.25 0.43 -10.31
CA LYS A 45 10.93 -0.39 -9.32
C LYS A 45 10.19 -1.72 -9.18
N ILE A 46 10.90 -2.84 -9.28
CA ILE A 46 10.35 -4.16 -8.96
C ILE A 46 10.61 -4.44 -7.48
N LEU A 47 9.55 -4.68 -6.72
CA LEU A 47 9.63 -5.09 -5.32
C LEU A 47 9.22 -6.55 -5.19
N ASN A 48 10.17 -7.40 -4.81
CA ASN A 48 9.90 -8.81 -4.52
C ASN A 48 9.33 -8.95 -3.09
N LEU A 49 8.08 -9.39 -3.01
CA LEU A 49 7.33 -9.57 -1.78
C LEU A 49 7.11 -11.06 -1.45
N SER A 50 8.07 -11.90 -1.83
CA SER A 50 8.07 -13.33 -1.50
C SER A 50 7.81 -13.55 0.00
N LYS A 51 6.87 -14.45 0.32
CA LYS A 51 6.43 -14.77 1.70
C LYS A 51 5.73 -13.61 2.43
N LYS A 52 5.38 -12.52 1.74
CA LYS A 52 4.56 -11.44 2.29
C LYS A 52 3.12 -11.55 1.79
N VAL A 53 2.21 -10.97 2.58
CA VAL A 53 0.80 -10.82 2.23
C VAL A 53 0.56 -9.37 1.85
N ILE A 54 -0.24 -9.15 0.81
CA ILE A 54 -0.67 -7.82 0.36
C ILE A 54 -2.19 -7.76 0.51
N ILE A 55 -2.65 -6.77 1.28
CA ILE A 55 -4.07 -6.46 1.46
C ILE A 55 -4.29 -4.97 1.13
N PRO A 56 -5.53 -4.55 0.81
CA PRO A 56 -5.85 -3.13 0.76
C PRO A 56 -5.48 -2.46 2.08
N GLY A 57 -4.96 -1.24 2.01
CA GLY A 57 -4.76 -0.43 3.20
C GLY A 57 -6.08 -0.24 3.95
N ALA A 58 -6.03 -0.36 5.27
CA ALA A 58 -7.22 -0.21 6.09
C ALA A 58 -7.61 1.27 6.20
N ILE A 59 -8.91 1.54 6.26
CA ILE A 59 -9.46 2.89 6.45
C ILE A 59 -9.98 2.97 7.88
N ASP A 60 -9.39 3.86 8.67
CA ASP A 60 -9.86 4.15 10.02
C ASP A 60 -10.69 5.45 10.01
N ALA A 61 -11.99 5.30 10.18
CA ALA A 61 -12.93 6.42 10.20
C ALA A 61 -12.97 7.15 11.55
N HIS A 62 -12.32 6.64 12.59
CA HIS A 62 -12.41 7.19 13.95
C HIS A 62 -11.04 7.27 14.60
N VAL A 63 -10.38 8.40 14.41
CA VAL A 63 -9.12 8.74 15.09
C VAL A 63 -9.22 10.06 15.82
N HIS A 64 -8.34 10.25 16.80
CA HIS A 64 -8.14 11.54 17.44
C HIS A 64 -6.64 11.80 17.52
N PHE A 65 -6.06 12.51 16.54
CA PHE A 65 -4.62 12.84 16.52
C PHE A 65 -4.23 14.01 17.43
N ARG A 66 -5.17 14.53 18.25
CA ARG A 66 -4.93 15.46 19.37
C ARG A 66 -4.02 16.67 19.09
N ASP A 67 -3.92 17.15 17.85
CA ASP A 67 -3.10 18.33 17.51
C ASP A 67 -3.61 19.65 18.17
N PHE A 68 -3.00 20.78 17.85
CA PHE A 68 -3.19 22.09 18.49
C PHE A 68 -2.70 22.07 19.95
N GLU A 69 -3.54 22.46 20.91
CA GLU A 69 -3.19 22.57 22.33
C GLU A 69 -3.02 21.21 23.04
N GLN A 70 -3.25 20.08 22.34
CA GLN A 70 -3.16 18.74 22.91
C GLN A 70 -2.04 17.88 22.30
N ALA A 71 -1.16 18.46 21.49
CA ALA A 71 -0.13 17.73 20.71
C ALA A 71 0.83 16.88 21.58
N TYR A 72 0.96 17.21 22.87
CA TYR A 72 1.72 16.42 23.84
C TYR A 72 1.15 15.02 24.10
N LYS A 73 -0.11 14.76 23.71
CA LYS A 73 -0.76 13.44 23.80
C LYS A 73 -0.50 12.61 22.54
N GLU A 74 -0.65 13.25 21.39
CA GLU A 74 -0.45 12.72 20.04
C GLU A 74 -0.50 13.91 19.08
N ASP A 75 0.21 13.86 17.94
CA ASP A 75 0.11 14.85 16.87
C ASP A 75 -0.10 14.17 15.49
N PHE A 76 -0.21 14.97 14.42
CA PHE A 76 -0.33 14.42 13.06
C PHE A 76 0.86 13.54 12.66
N LEU A 77 2.08 13.87 13.08
CA LEU A 77 3.28 13.13 12.70
C LEU A 77 3.37 11.79 13.41
N SER A 78 3.21 11.76 14.73
CA SER A 78 3.28 10.53 15.53
C SER A 78 2.06 9.63 15.27
N GLY A 79 0.86 10.20 15.20
CA GLY A 79 -0.38 9.47 14.93
C GLY A 79 -0.41 8.84 13.54
N SER A 80 -0.05 9.60 12.49
CA SER A 80 0.01 9.05 11.12
C SER A 80 1.11 8.00 10.94
N ARG A 81 2.26 8.15 11.60
CA ARG A 81 3.32 7.13 11.60
C ARG A 81 2.86 5.84 12.27
N ALA A 82 2.12 5.94 13.38
CA ALA A 82 1.51 4.78 14.02
C ALA A 82 0.49 4.10 13.10
N ALA A 83 -0.35 4.89 12.42
CA ALA A 83 -1.33 4.41 11.45
C ALA A 83 -0.68 3.61 10.30
N VAL A 84 0.33 4.19 9.63
CA VAL A 84 1.06 3.51 8.54
C VAL A 84 1.77 2.25 9.03
N ASN A 85 2.37 2.25 10.22
CA ASN A 85 3.01 1.07 10.81
C ASN A 85 2.00 -0.05 11.12
N GLY A 86 0.73 0.29 11.36
CA GLY A 86 -0.39 -0.64 11.52
C GLY A 86 -1.06 -1.07 10.21
N GLY A 87 -0.72 -0.45 9.07
CA GLY A 87 -1.34 -0.72 7.77
C GLY A 87 -2.62 0.09 7.49
N ILE A 88 -2.83 1.21 8.17
CA ILE A 88 -3.91 2.17 7.93
C ILE A 88 -3.38 3.25 6.96
N THR A 89 -4.06 3.48 5.82
CA THR A 89 -3.59 4.38 4.74
C THR A 89 -4.72 5.09 4.01
#